data_AF-A0A7X6WT96-F1
#
_entry.id   AF-A0A7X6WT96-F1
#
_cell.length_a   1.000
_cell.length_b   1.000
_cell.length_c   1.000
_cell.angle_alpha   90.00
_cell.angle_beta   90.00
_cell.angle_gamma   90.00
#
_symmetry.space_group_name_H-M   'P 1'
#
loop_
_entity.id
_entity.type
_entity.pdbx_description
1 polymer ?
#
loop_
_entity_poly.entity_id
_entity_poly.type
_entity_poly.pdbx_seq_one_letter_code
_entity_poly.pdbx_strand_id
1 'polypeptide(L)'
;MCLFFLWFLRIMDEKNKQNLDYWRGAGLSLFVKLSSWIVMPILLAVWVGKKLDVKFDSEPKFFLITVGLAFIASIAGMIVSALKEFKKIEAENKNNKNNL
;
A
#
# COMPACT_ATOMS: atom_id res chain seq x y z
N MET A 1 7.08 34.89 -13.71
CA MET A 1 6.28 33.84 -13.01
C MET A 1 5.72 32.79 -13.96
N CYS A 2 5.14 33.15 -15.13
CA CYS A 2 4.65 32.17 -16.12
C CYS A 2 5.73 31.27 -16.74
N LEU A 3 6.98 31.74 -16.88
CA LEU A 3 8.05 30.95 -17.51
C LEU A 3 8.54 29.78 -16.64
N PHE A 4 8.49 29.90 -15.31
CA PHE A 4 8.83 28.81 -14.39
C PHE A 4 7.73 27.73 -14.39
N PHE A 5 6.46 28.15 -14.47
CA PHE A 5 5.32 27.25 -14.56
C PHE A 5 5.27 26.49 -15.89
N LEU A 6 5.62 27.15 -17.00
CA LEU A 6 5.72 26.51 -18.32
C LEU A 6 6.93 25.57 -18.43
N TRP A 7 8.08 25.91 -17.85
CA TRP A 7 9.23 25.02 -17.77
C TRP A 7 8.94 23.79 -16.89
N PHE A 8 8.20 23.96 -15.80
CA PHE A 8 7.72 22.87 -14.94
C PHE A 8 6.70 21.96 -15.64
N LEU A 9 5.75 22.53 -16.40
CA LEU A 9 4.78 21.76 -17.20
C LEU A 9 5.46 20.98 -18.33
N ARG A 10 6.52 21.53 -18.94
CA ARG A 10 7.30 20.87 -19.99
C ARG A 10 8.12 19.67 -19.48
N ILE A 11 8.58 19.69 -18.22
CA ILE A 11 9.24 18.52 -17.60
C ILE A 11 8.31 17.30 -17.50
N MET A 12 6.99 17.51 -17.41
CA MET A 12 6.02 16.43 -17.22
C MET A 12 5.62 15.71 -18.52
N ASP A 13 5.94 16.27 -19.70
CA ASP A 13 5.41 15.77 -20.99
C ASP A 13 6.39 14.88 -21.78
N GLU A 14 7.71 15.13 -21.69
CA GLU A 14 8.68 14.47 -22.59
C GLU A 14 9.10 13.04 -22.15
N LYS A 15 8.83 12.63 -20.89
CA LYS A 15 9.11 11.27 -20.38
C LYS A 15 7.96 10.28 -20.59
N ASN A 16 6.93 10.62 -21.35
CA ASN A 16 5.59 10.06 -21.13
C ASN A 16 5.10 9.00 -22.15
N LYS A 17 5.96 8.39 -22.97
CA LYS A 17 5.52 7.29 -23.87
C LYS A 17 6.06 5.91 -23.50
N GLN A 18 7.27 5.81 -22.98
CA GLN A 18 7.82 4.54 -22.49
C GLN A 18 7.67 4.37 -20.97
N ASN A 19 7.62 5.50 -20.24
CA ASN A 19 7.42 5.48 -18.79
C ASN A 19 5.95 5.40 -18.40
N LEU A 20 5.01 5.82 -19.26
CA LEU A 20 3.57 5.80 -18.92
C LEU A 20 3.04 4.37 -18.77
N ASP A 21 3.49 3.43 -19.60
CA ASP A 21 3.10 2.02 -19.49
C ASP A 21 3.78 1.32 -18.30
N TYR A 22 5.05 1.63 -18.02
CA TYR A 22 5.74 1.12 -16.83
C TYR A 22 5.18 1.71 -15.53
N TRP A 23 4.86 3.00 -15.51
CA TRP A 23 4.33 3.71 -14.35
C TRP A 23 2.86 3.35 -14.09
N ARG A 24 2.04 3.19 -15.15
CA ARG A 24 0.69 2.60 -15.03
C ARG A 24 0.75 1.14 -14.63
N GLY A 25 1.72 0.35 -15.08
CA GLY A 25 1.81 -1.07 -14.73
C GLY A 25 2.34 -1.30 -13.31
N ALA A 26 3.55 -0.81 -13.03
CA ALA A 26 4.24 -1.03 -11.77
C ALA A 26 3.63 -0.22 -10.62
N GLY A 27 3.31 1.06 -10.86
CA GLY A 27 2.70 1.93 -9.85
C GLY A 27 1.31 1.45 -9.44
N LEU A 28 0.47 1.11 -10.42
CA LEU A 28 -0.88 0.59 -10.16
C LEU A 28 -0.83 -0.79 -9.51
N SER A 29 0.10 -1.66 -9.92
CA SER A 29 0.30 -2.97 -9.27
C SER A 29 0.68 -2.83 -7.80
N LEU A 30 1.65 -1.96 -7.47
CA LEU A 30 2.03 -1.69 -6.09
C LEU A 30 0.87 -1.12 -5.28
N PHE A 31 0.15 -0.15 -5.86
CA PHE A 31 -1.02 0.46 -5.24
C PHE A 31 -2.11 -0.58 -4.95
N VAL A 32 -2.48 -1.40 -5.92
CA VAL A 32 -3.48 -2.48 -5.76
C VAL A 32 -3.03 -3.49 -4.72
N LYS A 33 -1.75 -3.87 -4.70
CA LYS A 33 -1.19 -4.83 -3.75
C LYS A 33 -1.23 -4.29 -2.32
N LEU A 34 -0.89 -3.01 -2.13
CA LEU A 34 -0.99 -2.30 -0.85
C LEU A 34 -2.44 -2.10 -0.41
N SER A 35 -3.31 -1.60 -1.28
CA SER A 35 -4.73 -1.37 -0.98
C SER A 35 -5.46 -2.68 -0.68
N SER A 36 -5.16 -3.76 -1.41
CA SER A 36 -5.75 -5.08 -1.15
C SER A 36 -5.38 -5.59 0.24
N TRP A 37 -4.15 -5.32 0.69
CA TRP A 37 -3.68 -5.71 2.01
C TRP A 37 -4.33 -4.92 3.15
N ILE A 38 -4.82 -3.71 2.90
CA ILE A 38 -5.56 -2.89 3.88
C ILE A 38 -7.03 -3.31 3.92
N VAL A 39 -7.63 -3.52 2.75
CA VAL A 39 -9.05 -3.87 2.62
C VAL A 39 -9.35 -5.22 3.27
N MET A 40 -8.44 -6.19 3.17
CA MET A 40 -8.60 -7.55 3.70
C MET A 40 -8.80 -7.60 5.24
N PRO A 41 -7.91 -7.04 6.08
CA PRO A 41 -8.10 -7.02 7.53
C PRO A 41 -9.29 -6.16 7.97
N ILE A 42 -9.61 -5.08 7.25
CA ILE A 42 -10.76 -4.23 7.58
C ILE A 42 -12.08 -4.98 7.36
N LEU A 43 -12.25 -5.64 6.21
CA LEU A 43 -13.44 -6.46 5.93
C LEU A 43 -13.58 -7.59 6.97
N LEU A 44 -12.47 -8.24 7.32
CA LEU A 44 -12.46 -9.32 8.29
C LEU A 44 -12.86 -8.82 9.68
N ALA A 45 -12.35 -7.66 10.11
CA ALA A 45 -12.76 -7.05 11.38
C ALA A 45 -14.21 -6.57 11.39
N VAL A 46 -14.74 -6.01 10.31
CA VAL A 46 -16.16 -5.61 10.26
C VAL A 46 -17.06 -6.85 10.39
N TRP A 47 -16.70 -7.94 9.71
CA TRP A 47 -17.48 -9.18 9.77
C TRP A 47 -17.42 -9.84 11.15
N VAL A 48 -16.22 -9.93 11.75
CA VAL A 48 -16.02 -10.48 13.09
C VAL A 48 -16.65 -9.57 14.15
N GLY A 49 -16.45 -8.26 14.06
CA GLY A 49 -16.99 -7.26 14.99
C GLY A 49 -18.52 -7.27 15.03
N LYS A 50 -19.18 -7.32 13.85
CA LYS A 50 -20.64 -7.47 13.79
C LYS A 50 -21.14 -8.76 14.44
N LYS A 51 -20.43 -9.88 14.25
CA LYS A 51 -20.81 -11.16 14.85
C LYS A 51 -20.61 -11.17 16.36
N LEU A 52 -19.67 -10.38 16.87
CA LEU A 52 -19.40 -10.24 18.30
C LEU A 52 -20.43 -9.32 18.97
N ASP A 53 -20.81 -8.21 18.33
CA ASP A 53 -21.85 -7.29 18.84
C ASP A 53 -23.21 -7.99 19.02
N VAL A 54 -23.63 -8.82 18.06
CA VAL A 54 -24.90 -9.59 18.13
C VAL A 54 -24.93 -10.55 19.32
N LYS A 55 -23.77 -10.97 19.83
CA LYS A 55 -23.68 -11.96 20.91
C LYS A 55 -23.67 -11.33 22.31
N PHE A 56 -23.35 -10.05 22.43
CA PHE A 56 -23.10 -9.39 23.72
C PHE A 56 -24.11 -8.30 24.10
N ASP A 57 -25.06 -7.93 23.23
CA ASP A 57 -26.16 -6.96 23.49
C ASP A 57 -25.70 -5.64 24.14
N SER A 58 -24.41 -5.32 24.02
CA SER A 58 -23.74 -4.26 24.74
C SER A 58 -23.25 -3.22 23.76
N GLU A 59 -23.35 -1.95 24.15
CA GLU A 59 -22.83 -0.75 23.47
C GLU A 59 -21.53 -1.01 22.68
N PRO A 60 -21.29 -0.30 21.56
CA PRO A 60 -20.34 -0.64 20.48
C PRO A 60 -18.84 -0.55 20.86
N LYS A 61 -18.45 -1.18 21.97
CA LYS A 61 -17.10 -1.23 22.54
C LYS A 61 -16.29 -2.35 21.89
N PHE A 62 -16.92 -3.49 21.60
CA PHE A 62 -16.27 -4.62 20.93
C PHE A 62 -15.98 -4.35 19.45
N PHE A 63 -16.87 -3.62 18.78
CA PHE A 63 -16.62 -3.08 17.44
C PHE A 63 -15.36 -2.22 17.40
N LEU A 64 -15.18 -1.32 18.38
CA LEU A 64 -14.01 -0.44 18.45
C LEU A 64 -12.70 -1.23 18.62
N ILE A 65 -12.71 -2.27 19.46
CA ILE A 65 -11.54 -3.13 19.69
C ILE A 65 -11.21 -3.95 18.44
N THR A 66 -12.22 -4.51 17.76
CA THR A 66 -11.99 -5.30 16.54
C THR A 66 -11.46 -4.45 15.39
N VAL A 67 -12.00 -3.24 15.20
CA VAL A 67 -11.47 -2.28 14.22
C VAL A 67 -10.05 -1.85 14.59
N GLY A 68 -9.78 -1.58 15.87
CA GLY A 68 -8.44 -1.24 16.35
C GLY A 68 -7.42 -2.36 16.08
N LEU A 69 -7.79 -3.62 16.35
CA LEU A 69 -6.94 -4.77 16.06
C LEU A 69 -6.70 -4.96 14.55
N ALA A 70 -7.72 -4.78 13.71
CA ALA A 70 -7.51 -4.81 12.26
C ALA A 70 -6.62 -3.68 11.75
N PHE A 71 -6.71 -2.49 12.35
CA PHE A 71 -5.86 -1.38 11.99
C PHE A 71 -4.39 -1.69 12.30
N ILE A 72 -4.11 -2.24 13.48
CA ILE A 72 -2.76 -2.69 13.86
C ILE A 72 -2.27 -3.80 12.93
N ALA A 73 -3.11 -4.80 12.62
CA ALA A 73 -2.76 -5.87 11.69
C ALA A 73 -2.45 -5.35 10.28
N SER A 74 -3.18 -4.33 9.82
CA SER A 74 -2.94 -3.66 8.54
C SER A 74 -1.58 -2.96 8.52
N ILE A 75 -1.24 -2.21 9.59
CA ILE A 75 0.06 -1.54 9.70
C ILE A 75 1.19 -2.57 9.70
N ALA A 76 1.09 -3.62 10.51
CA ALA A 76 2.09 -4.66 10.60
C ALA A 76 2.32 -5.34 9.24
N GLY A 77 1.24 -5.68 8.54
CA GLY A 77 1.32 -6.31 7.22
C GLY A 77 1.92 -5.41 6.14
N MET A 78 1.67 -4.10 6.21
CA MET A 78 2.29 -3.12 5.32
C MET A 78 3.80 -3.00 5.57
N ILE A 79 4.23 -2.94 6.83
CA ILE A 79 5.66 -2.89 7.20
C ILE A 79 6.39 -4.14 6.71
N VAL A 80 5.82 -5.33 6.93
CA VAL A 80 6.41 -6.60 6.47
C VAL A 80 6.53 -6.63 4.94
N SER A 81 5.50 -6.18 4.24
CA SER A 81 5.49 -6.13 2.77
C SER A 81 6.54 -5.15 2.23
N ALA A 82 6.64 -3.95 2.83
CA ALA A 82 7.64 -2.96 2.47
C ALA A 82 9.07 -3.49 2.71
N LEU A 83 9.33 -4.07 3.89
CA LEU A 83 10.64 -4.66 4.21
C LEU A 83 11.01 -5.79 3.25
N LYS A 84 10.05 -6.60 2.80
CA LYS A 84 10.28 -7.66 1.83
C LYS A 84 10.65 -7.09 0.45
N GLU A 85 9.96 -6.04 0.00
CA GLU A 85 10.26 -5.38 -1.27
C GLU A 85 11.63 -4.68 -1.21
N PHE A 86 11.98 -4.02 -0.10
CA PHE A 86 13.31 -3.43 0.11
C PHE A 86 14.42 -4.47 0.08
N LYS A 87 14.26 -5.59 0.80
CA LYS A 87 15.25 -6.69 0.78
C LYS A 87 15.43 -7.29 -0.61
N LYS A 88 14.37 -7.36 -1.41
CA LYS A 88 14.43 -7.84 -2.80
C LYS A 88 15.30 -6.92 -3.66
N ILE A 89 15.08 -5.60 -3.56
CA ILE A 89 15.87 -4.59 -4.30
C ILE A 89 17.34 -4.61 -3.85
N GLU A 90 17.61 -4.79 -2.56
CA GLU A 90 18.97 -4.89 -2.02
C GLU A 90 19.69 -6.16 -2.51
N ALA A 91 19.00 -7.30 -2.52
CA ALA A 91 19.54 -8.56 -3.02
C ALA A 91 19.83 -8.53 -4.53
N GLU A 92 18.95 -7.90 -5.33
CA GLU A 92 19.16 -7.70 -6.77
C GLU A 92 20.39 -6.80 -7.04
N ASN A 93 20.56 -5.72 -6.28
CA ASN A 93 21.73 -4.84 -6.39
C ASN A 93 23.04 -5.54 -5.97
N LYS A 94 22.99 -6.35 -4.91
CA LYS A 94 24.18 -7.09 -4.44
C LYS A 94 24.63 -8.11 -5.49
N ASN A 95 23.72 -8.90 -6.05
CA ASN A 95 24.09 -9.88 -7.08
C ASN A 95 24.72 -9.23 -8.32
N ASN A 96 24.22 -8.08 -8.77
CA ASN A 96 24.79 -7.40 -9.95
C ASN A 96 26.23 -6.91 -9.73
N LYS A 97 26.60 -6.59 -8.49
CA LYS A 97 27.95 -6.12 -8.12
C LYS A 97 28.98 -7.24 -7.99
N ASN A 98 28.53 -8.50 -7.87
CA ASN A 98 29.39 -9.68 -7.73
C ASN A 98 29.81 -10.27 -9.08
N ASN A 99 29.13 -9.87 -10.16
CA ASN A 99 29.27 -10.42 -11.51
C ASN A 99 30.08 -9.48 -12.42
N LEU A 100 30.76 -8.48 -11.84
CA LEU A 100 31.51 -7.42 -12.51
C LEU A 100 32.90 -7.33 -11.86
#